data_AF-A0AA38CTF1-F1
#
_entry.id   AF-A0AA38CTF1-F1
#
_cell.length_a   1.000
_cell.length_b   1.000
_cell.length_c   1.000
_cell.angle_alpha   90.00
_cell.angle_beta   90.00
_cell.angle_gamma   90.00
#
_symmetry.space_group_name_H-M   'P 1'
#
loop_
_entity.id
_entity.type
_entity.pdbx_description
1 polymer ?
#
loop_
_entity_poly.entity_id
_entity_poly.type
_entity_poly.pdbx_seq_one_letter_code
_entity_poly.pdbx_strand_id
1 'polypeptide(L)'
;MFEISNSFYVCATTVRFGRAEGTGDVDRSIGLCFGSKGHQISQRGVRCSASLFNSQLRSLINRLNGEASAQVFTFADSYLMNMGIFSNHAAYGFVDSTNACCGQGENNGVGLCTAASNVCSNRDTHLYWDSYHPSERANKIIVDQFFEGSSSVMSPLNLRQMMKFED
;
A
#
# COMPACT_ATOMS: atom_id res chain seq x y z
N MET A 1 -2.85 -9.13 16.17
CA MET A 1 -1.70 -8.31 15.72
C MET A 1 -1.77 -8.25 14.19
N PHE A 2 -2.10 -7.09 13.63
CA PHE A 2 -2.13 -6.90 12.18
C PHE A 2 -0.68 -6.85 11.67
N GLU A 3 -0.18 -7.97 11.16
CA GLU A 3 1.03 -7.95 10.33
C GLU A 3 0.60 -7.61 8.91
N ILE A 4 0.91 -6.42 8.43
CA ILE A 4 0.91 -6.17 7.00
C ILE A 4 2.22 -6.78 6.52
N SER A 5 2.18 -8.00 5.99
CA SER A 5 3.37 -8.72 5.55
C SER A 5 4.15 -7.86 4.53
N ASN A 6 5.39 -7.54 4.87
CA ASN A 6 6.36 -6.81 4.06
C ASN A 6 6.55 -7.47 2.69
N SER A 7 5.83 -6.99 1.66
CA SER A 7 6.17 -7.10 0.24
C SER A 7 5.09 -6.40 -0.61
N PHE A 8 5.14 -5.08 -0.78
CA PHE A 8 4.19 -4.43 -1.68
C PHE A 8 4.80 -3.27 -2.48
N TYR A 9 4.93 -3.52 -3.79
CA TYR A 9 4.81 -2.49 -4.82
C TYR A 9 3.42 -1.87 -4.73
N VAL A 10 3.29 -0.57 -5.01
CA VAL A 10 2.08 0.25 -4.78
C VAL A 10 0.89 -0.24 -5.60
N CYS A 11 0.13 -1.19 -5.06
CA CYS A 11 -1.14 -1.72 -5.57
C CYS A 11 -2.06 -2.07 -4.41
N ALA A 12 -3.37 -1.99 -4.65
CA ALA A 12 -4.35 -2.22 -3.61
C ALA A 12 -4.27 -3.64 -3.05
N THR A 13 -4.51 -3.77 -1.76
CA THR A 13 -4.45 -5.04 -1.03
C THR A 13 -5.86 -5.47 -0.66
N THR A 14 -6.14 -6.76 -0.75
CA THR A 14 -7.39 -7.34 -0.22
C THR A 14 -7.17 -7.83 1.21
N VAL A 15 -8.08 -7.47 2.11
CA VAL A 15 -8.17 -8.05 3.45
C VAL A 15 -9.45 -8.88 3.52
N ARG A 16 -9.31 -10.17 3.80
CA ARG A 16 -10.43 -11.08 4.02
C ARG A 16 -10.68 -11.20 5.51
N PHE A 17 -11.93 -10.99 5.93
CA PHE A 17 -12.35 -11.17 7.30
C PHE A 17 -13.61 -12.04 7.35
N GLY A 18 -13.63 -13.11 8.15
CA GLY A 18 -14.83 -13.92 8.31
C GLY A 18 -14.68 -14.99 9.38
N ARG A 19 -15.80 -15.41 9.96
CA ARG A 19 -15.86 -16.49 10.93
C ARG A 19 -15.75 -17.80 10.14
N ALA A 20 -14.55 -18.38 10.03
CA ALA A 20 -14.49 -19.77 9.60
C ALA A 20 -15.16 -20.61 10.69
N GLU A 21 -15.94 -21.59 10.29
CA GLU A 21 -16.19 -22.73 11.17
C GLU A 21 -14.82 -23.36 11.49
N GLY A 22 -14.22 -22.99 12.63
CA GLY A 22 -13.14 -23.73 13.25
C GLY A 22 -11.70 -23.18 13.16
N THR A 23 -11.34 -22.24 12.27
CA THR A 23 -9.98 -21.64 12.28
C THR A 23 -9.99 -20.14 11.98
N GLY A 24 -9.50 -19.32 12.91
CA GLY A 24 -9.38 -17.86 12.77
C GLY A 24 -8.27 -17.42 11.80
N ASP A 25 -8.21 -18.01 10.60
CA ASP A 25 -7.16 -17.75 9.63
C ASP A 25 -7.48 -16.51 8.78
N VAL A 26 -6.67 -15.47 8.96
CA VAL A 26 -6.64 -14.30 8.08
C VAL A 26 -5.83 -14.68 6.83
N ASP A 27 -6.49 -15.18 5.80
CA ASP A 27 -5.82 -15.45 4.50
C ASP A 27 -5.46 -14.12 3.82
N ARG A 28 -4.16 -13.79 3.81
CA ARG A 28 -3.57 -12.58 3.23
C ARG A 28 -3.08 -12.86 1.81
N SER A 29 -4.01 -13.05 0.89
CA SER A 29 -3.66 -13.35 -0.50
C SER A 29 -4.34 -12.39 -1.47
N ILE A 30 -3.52 -11.51 -2.09
CA ILE A 30 -3.48 -11.15 -3.53
C ILE A 30 -2.66 -9.85 -3.68
N GLY A 31 -1.58 -9.91 -4.47
CA GLY A 31 -0.80 -8.76 -4.90
C GLY A 31 -0.31 -8.94 -6.34
N LEU A 32 -0.25 -7.83 -7.10
CA LEU A 32 0.87 -7.37 -7.94
C LEU A 32 0.38 -6.37 -8.99
N CYS A 33 0.97 -5.16 -9.02
CA CYS A 33 1.29 -4.49 -10.27
C CYS A 33 2.54 -3.61 -10.12
N PHE A 34 3.38 -3.68 -11.15
CA PHE A 34 4.78 -3.27 -11.22
C PHE A 34 4.92 -1.76 -11.39
N GLY A 35 5.88 -1.16 -10.68
CA GLY A 35 6.31 0.21 -10.92
C GLY A 35 7.65 0.54 -10.26
N SER A 36 8.68 0.79 -11.07
CA SER A 36 10.00 1.26 -10.64
C SER A 36 10.09 2.78 -10.77
N LYS A 37 10.72 3.46 -9.81
CA LYS A 37 10.91 4.92 -9.79
C LYS A 37 11.90 5.49 -10.83
N GLY A 38 12.39 4.68 -11.77
CA GLY A 38 13.57 5.03 -12.59
C GLY A 38 13.35 5.94 -13.81
N HIS A 39 12.13 6.22 -14.27
CA HIS A 39 11.97 7.09 -15.46
C HIS A 39 10.56 7.67 -15.56
N GLN A 40 10.42 8.99 -15.52
CA GLN A 40 9.12 9.66 -15.67
C GLN A 40 8.41 9.31 -17.00
N ILE A 41 9.16 8.83 -18.01
CA ILE A 41 8.65 8.39 -19.31
C ILE A 41 8.06 6.96 -19.27
N SER A 42 8.42 6.10 -18.29
CA SER A 42 7.84 4.73 -18.15
C SER A 42 6.66 4.64 -17.17
N GLN A 43 6.39 5.70 -16.40
CA GLN A 43 5.37 5.75 -15.35
C GLN A 43 3.92 5.68 -15.88
N ARG A 44 3.65 6.09 -17.12
CA ARG A 44 2.29 6.10 -17.66
C ARG A 44 1.73 4.69 -17.84
N GLY A 45 2.54 3.77 -18.39
CA GLY A 45 2.16 2.37 -18.55
C GLY A 45 1.91 1.69 -17.22
N VAL A 46 2.83 1.87 -16.26
CA VAL A 46 2.73 1.39 -14.87
C VAL A 46 1.45 1.88 -14.18
N ARG A 47 1.14 3.18 -14.28
CA ARG A 47 -0.08 3.76 -13.69
C ARG A 47 -1.35 3.23 -14.34
N CYS A 48 -1.35 3.07 -15.67
CA CYS A 48 -2.47 2.46 -16.38
C CYS A 48 -2.68 1.00 -15.96
N SER A 49 -1.61 0.22 -15.82
CA SER A 49 -1.66 -1.17 -15.34
C SER A 49 -2.17 -1.24 -13.90
N ALA A 50 -1.67 -0.42 -12.99
CA ALA A 50 -2.14 -0.35 -11.61
C ALA A 50 -3.63 0.04 -11.54
N SER A 51 -4.06 1.02 -12.33
CA SER A 51 -5.47 1.42 -12.41
C SER A 51 -6.36 0.29 -12.93
N LEU A 52 -5.93 -0.43 -13.97
CA LEU A 52 -6.67 -1.55 -14.54
C LEU A 52 -6.75 -2.71 -13.55
N PHE A 53 -5.63 -3.05 -12.90
CA PHE A 53 -5.58 -4.08 -11.87
C PHE A 53 -6.50 -3.75 -10.70
N ASN A 54 -6.41 -2.53 -10.15
CA ASN A 54 -7.26 -2.08 -9.04
C ASN A 54 -8.75 -2.12 -9.42
N SER A 55 -9.10 -1.77 -10.65
CA SER A 55 -10.49 -1.86 -11.15
C SER A 55 -11.00 -3.31 -11.20
N GLN A 56 -10.20 -4.23 -11.75
CA GLN A 56 -10.53 -5.67 -11.78
C GLN A 56 -10.60 -6.27 -10.38
N LEU A 57 -9.68 -5.88 -9.49
CA LEU A 57 -9.67 -6.34 -8.10
C LEU A 57 -10.92 -5.91 -7.33
N ARG A 58 -11.35 -4.64 -7.48
CA ARG A 58 -12.63 -4.16 -6.91
C ARG A 58 -13.81 -4.96 -7.43
N SER A 59 -13.83 -5.28 -8.72
CA SER A 59 -14.90 -6.08 -9.34
C SER A 59 -14.94 -7.50 -8.78
N LEU A 60 -13.77 -8.13 -8.60
CA LEU A 60 -13.66 -9.44 -7.98
C LEU A 60 -14.14 -9.43 -6.52
N ILE A 61 -13.70 -8.45 -5.72
CA ILE A 61 -14.12 -8.30 -4.32
C ILE A 61 -15.63 -8.11 -4.21
N ASN A 62 -16.23 -7.28 -5.07
CA ASN A 62 -17.68 -7.08 -5.10
C ASN A 62 -18.42 -8.38 -5.41
N ARG A 63 -17.92 -9.17 -6.36
CA ARG A 63 -18.49 -10.49 -6.67
C ARG A 63 -18.38 -11.45 -5.49
N LEU A 64 -17.20 -11.55 -4.87
CA LEU A 64 -16.97 -12.41 -3.71
C LEU A 64 -17.87 -12.02 -2.53
N ASN A 65 -18.06 -10.73 -2.27
CA ASN A 65 -18.99 -10.25 -1.24
C ASN A 65 -20.47 -10.53 -1.56
N GLY A 66 -20.83 -10.68 -2.84
CA GLY A 66 -22.17 -11.11 -3.24
C GLY A 66 -22.41 -12.61 -3.10
N GLU A 67 -21.35 -13.41 -3.15
CA GLU A 67 -21.39 -14.88 -3.05
C GLU A 67 -21.15 -15.38 -1.61
N ALA A 68 -20.44 -14.60 -0.77
CA ALA A 68 -20.07 -14.99 0.58
C ALA A 68 -21.20 -14.73 1.61
N SER A 69 -21.48 -15.71 2.46
CA SER A 69 -22.50 -15.62 3.52
C SER A 69 -21.94 -15.24 4.90
N ALA A 70 -20.64 -15.49 5.15
CA ALA A 70 -20.01 -15.32 6.47
C ALA A 70 -18.64 -14.62 6.41
N GLN A 71 -18.29 -14.06 5.25
CA GLN A 71 -17.00 -13.42 5.01
C GLN A 71 -17.19 -12.09 4.30
N VAL A 72 -16.35 -11.12 4.67
CA VAL A 72 -16.26 -9.80 4.06
C VAL A 72 -14.86 -9.64 3.49
N PHE A 73 -14.80 -9.45 2.18
CA PHE A 73 -13.60 -9.06 1.46
C PHE A 73 -13.56 -7.54 1.38
N THR A 74 -12.43 -6.95 1.74
CA THR A 74 -12.24 -5.50 1.72
C THR A 74 -11.09 -5.14 0.82
N PHE A 75 -11.30 -4.10 0.02
CA PHE A 75 -10.30 -3.46 -0.80
C PHE A 75 -9.64 -2.32 -0.04
N ALA A 76 -8.31 -2.30 0.06
CA ALA A 76 -7.52 -1.21 0.62
C ALA A 76 -6.72 -0.51 -0.49
N ASP A 77 -7.07 0.74 -0.81
CA ASP A 77 -6.49 1.52 -1.92
C ASP A 77 -5.15 2.16 -1.55
N SER A 78 -4.12 1.34 -1.41
CA SER A 78 -2.75 1.80 -1.15
C SER A 78 -2.20 2.67 -2.28
N TYR A 79 -2.69 2.47 -3.52
CA TYR A 79 -2.30 3.28 -4.67
C TYR A 79 -2.81 4.71 -4.54
N LEU A 80 -4.10 4.88 -4.23
CA LEU A 80 -4.68 6.19 -3.94
C LEU A 80 -3.93 6.89 -2.80
N MET A 81 -3.66 6.16 -1.72
CA MET A 81 -2.96 6.72 -0.56
C MET A 81 -1.54 7.18 -0.90
N ASN A 82 -0.74 6.29 -1.48
CA ASN A 82 0.63 6.61 -1.81
C ASN A 82 0.71 7.73 -2.86
N MET A 83 -0.17 7.74 -3.86
CA MET A 83 -0.20 8.80 -4.87
C MET A 83 -0.69 10.14 -4.33
N GLY A 84 -1.63 10.12 -3.38
CA GLY A 84 -2.09 11.31 -2.66
C GLY A 84 -0.97 11.93 -1.83
N ILE A 85 -0.24 11.11 -1.07
CA ILE A 85 0.91 11.57 -0.30
C ILE A 85 2.01 12.06 -1.23
N PHE A 86 2.35 11.33 -2.30
CA PHE A 86 3.36 11.77 -3.27
C PHE A 86 3.02 13.15 -3.86
N SER A 87 1.77 13.36 -4.28
CA SER A 87 1.34 14.61 -4.93
C SER A 87 1.29 15.81 -3.97
N ASN A 88 1.18 15.56 -2.66
CA ASN A 88 1.08 16.62 -1.63
C ASN A 88 1.97 16.32 -0.41
N HIS A 89 3.19 15.85 -0.66
CA HIS A 89 4.07 15.27 0.37
C HIS A 89 4.38 16.25 1.52
N ALA A 90 4.47 17.54 1.21
CA ALA A 90 4.71 18.60 2.18
C ALA A 90 3.57 18.72 3.22
N ALA A 91 2.31 18.53 2.81
CA ALA A 91 1.18 18.54 3.75
C ALA A 91 1.22 17.37 4.74
N TYR A 92 1.90 16.29 4.37
CA TYR A 92 2.18 15.15 5.24
C TYR A 92 3.52 15.27 5.96
N GLY A 93 4.20 16.41 5.88
CA GLY A 93 5.47 16.68 6.57
C GLY A 93 6.70 16.01 5.96
N PHE A 94 6.62 15.50 4.72
CA PHE A 94 7.79 15.01 3.99
C PHE A 94 8.47 16.14 3.24
N VAL A 95 9.79 16.22 3.38
CA VAL A 95 10.64 17.16 2.67
C VAL A 95 10.95 16.63 1.27
N ASP A 96 11.22 15.33 1.16
CA ASP A 96 11.63 14.71 -0.09
C ASP A 96 10.70 13.57 -0.51
N SER A 97 10.02 13.75 -1.64
CA SER A 97 9.21 12.71 -2.30
C SER A 97 9.93 12.03 -3.47
N THR A 98 11.06 12.59 -3.90
CA THR A 98 11.73 12.27 -5.16
C THR A 98 12.94 11.38 -4.92
N ASN A 99 13.84 11.77 -4.01
CA ASN A 99 15.01 10.99 -3.65
C ASN A 99 14.68 9.92 -2.61
N ALA A 100 15.18 8.71 -2.82
CA ALA A 100 15.07 7.64 -1.84
C ALA A 100 16.05 7.84 -0.68
N CYS A 101 15.70 7.38 0.52
CA CYS A 101 16.62 7.44 1.66
C CYS A 101 17.83 6.52 1.50
N CYS A 102 17.65 5.31 1.00
CA CYS A 102 18.67 4.30 0.79
C CYS A 102 18.77 3.92 -0.68
N GLY A 103 19.96 4.07 -1.25
CA GLY A 103 20.26 3.56 -2.58
C GLY A 103 21.50 4.20 -3.19
N GLN A 104 21.46 4.39 -4.50
CA GLN A 104 22.61 4.88 -5.26
C GLN A 104 22.19 5.44 -6.62
N GLY A 105 23.10 6.14 -7.29
CA GLY A 105 22.84 6.75 -8.60
C GLY A 105 21.78 7.86 -8.55
N GLU A 106 21.12 8.07 -9.69
CA GLU A 106 20.12 9.12 -9.86
C GLU A 106 18.95 8.95 -8.86
N ASN A 107 18.58 10.04 -8.19
CA ASN A 107 17.56 10.09 -7.12
C ASN A 107 17.77 9.08 -5.98
N ASN A 108 19.00 8.60 -5.80
CA ASN A 108 19.32 7.48 -4.91
C ASN A 108 18.49 6.22 -5.21
N GLY A 109 18.02 6.07 -6.45
CA GLY A 109 16.99 5.09 -6.82
C GLY A 109 17.46 3.94 -7.70
N VAL A 110 18.77 3.81 -7.92
CA VAL A 110 19.35 2.78 -8.79
C VAL A 110 19.78 1.57 -7.98
N GLY A 111 19.31 0.39 -8.38
CA GLY A 111 19.66 -0.88 -7.75
C GLY A 111 18.97 -1.12 -6.41
N LEU A 112 19.44 -2.14 -5.70
CA LEU A 112 18.94 -2.48 -4.36
C LEU A 112 19.63 -1.64 -3.29
N CYS A 113 18.90 -1.36 -2.21
CA CYS A 113 19.47 -0.85 -0.97
C CYS A 113 20.35 -1.95 -0.34
N THR A 114 21.66 -1.72 -0.23
CA THR A 114 22.63 -2.66 0.36
C THR A 114 23.54 -1.92 1.34
N ALA A 115 24.45 -2.63 2.00
CA ALA A 115 25.44 -2.02 2.89
C ALA A 115 26.37 -0.99 2.20
N ALA A 116 26.48 -1.03 0.86
CA ALA A 116 27.27 -0.08 0.08
C ALA A 116 26.47 1.17 -0.35
N SER A 117 25.16 1.21 -0.10
CA SER A 117 24.29 2.31 -0.51
C SER A 117 24.49 3.57 0.32
N ASN A 118 24.19 4.72 -0.27
CA ASN A 118 24.05 5.97 0.46
C ASN A 118 22.75 5.93 1.25
N VAL A 119 22.83 6.26 2.54
CA VAL A 119 21.68 6.33 3.44
C VAL A 119 21.50 7.77 3.92
N CYS A 120 20.27 8.26 3.86
CA CYS A 120 19.91 9.60 4.31
C CYS A 120 20.11 9.75 5.84
N SER A 121 20.38 10.98 6.29
CA SER A 121 20.61 11.27 7.70
C SER A 121 19.33 11.24 8.55
N ASN A 122 18.18 11.60 7.94
CA ASN A 122 16.88 11.59 8.59
C ASN A 122 15.85 10.85 7.73
N ARG A 123 15.36 9.71 8.22
CA ARG A 123 14.42 8.84 7.51
C ARG A 123 13.00 9.40 7.48
N ASP A 124 12.64 10.25 8.44
CA ASP A 124 11.30 10.80 8.58
C ASP A 124 11.00 11.91 7.58
N THR A 125 12.03 12.51 6.98
CA THR A 125 11.86 13.56 5.97
C THR A 125 11.64 12.99 4.57
N HIS A 126 11.96 11.72 4.34
CA HIS A 126 11.86 11.06 3.04
C HIS A 126 10.58 10.22 2.95
N LEU A 127 9.82 10.39 1.87
CA LEU A 127 8.63 9.59 1.60
C LEU A 127 8.99 8.12 1.29
N TYR A 128 10.17 7.88 0.72
CA TYR A 128 10.59 6.57 0.26
C TYR A 128 11.86 6.09 0.96
N TRP A 129 11.85 4.83 1.38
CA TRP A 129 13.04 4.16 1.90
C TRP A 129 14.01 3.84 0.76
N ASP A 130 13.56 3.19 -0.30
CA ASP A 130 14.34 2.89 -1.50
C ASP A 130 13.55 3.26 -2.78
N SER A 131 14.00 2.80 -3.95
CA SER A 131 13.32 3.08 -5.23
C SER A 131 11.95 2.42 -5.40
N TYR A 132 11.53 1.57 -4.47
CA TYR A 132 10.30 0.80 -4.54
C TYR A 132 9.40 0.99 -3.31
N HIS A 133 9.99 1.08 -2.11
CA HIS A 133 9.27 1.00 -0.83
C HIS A 133 9.08 2.38 -0.18
N PRO A 134 7.87 2.71 0.31
CA PRO A 134 7.66 3.87 1.19
C PRO A 134 8.49 3.76 2.48
N SER A 135 8.80 4.89 3.10
CA SER A 135 9.45 4.91 4.42
C SER A 135 8.51 4.38 5.51
N GLU A 136 9.07 4.01 6.66
CA GLU A 136 8.28 3.59 7.83
C GLU A 136 7.24 4.66 8.22
N ARG A 137 7.63 5.94 8.22
CA ARG A 137 6.72 7.06 8.48
C ARG A 137 5.58 7.13 7.46
N ALA A 138 5.87 6.93 6.18
CA ALA A 138 4.85 6.90 5.14
C ALA A 138 3.87 5.74 5.35
N ASN A 139 4.39 4.55 5.65
CA ASN A 139 3.57 3.38 5.97
C ASN A 139 2.68 3.63 7.17
N LYS A 140 3.18 4.30 8.23
CA LYS A 140 2.36 4.66 9.39
C LYS A 140 1.15 5.51 9.00
N ILE A 141 1.36 6.55 8.20
CA ILE A 141 0.27 7.43 7.72
C ILE A 141 -0.74 6.63 6.89
N ILE A 142 -0.26 5.74 5.99
CA ILE A 142 -1.14 4.90 5.16
C ILE A 142 -1.98 3.96 6.03
N VAL A 143 -1.37 3.31 7.02
CA VAL A 143 -2.06 2.39 7.93
C VAL A 143 -3.08 3.13 8.80
N ASP A 144 -2.76 4.31 9.31
CA ASP A 144 -3.70 5.13 10.07
C ASP A 144 -4.96 5.42 9.22
N GLN A 145 -4.80 5.70 7.91
CA GLN A 145 -5.92 5.88 6.99
C GLN A 145 -6.70 4.59 6.69
N PHE A 146 -6.05 3.43 6.65
CA PHE A 146 -6.76 2.14 6.57
C PHE A 146 -7.46 1.78 7.87
N PHE A 147 -6.99 2.29 8.99
CA PHE A 147 -7.56 1.98 10.29
C PHE A 147 -8.86 2.74 10.54
N GLU A 148 -8.88 4.04 10.30
CA GLU A 148 -9.99 4.92 10.65
C GLU A 148 -10.48 5.84 9.53
N GLY A 149 -9.85 5.78 8.35
CA GLY A 149 -10.21 6.59 7.20
C GLY A 149 -11.57 6.22 6.58
N SER A 150 -11.91 6.96 5.53
CA SER A 150 -13.19 6.84 4.84
C SER A 150 -13.25 5.62 3.91
N SER A 151 -14.47 5.29 3.48
CA SER A 151 -14.74 4.21 2.52
C SER A 151 -14.16 4.46 1.12
N SER A 152 -13.65 5.66 0.82
CA SER A 152 -12.93 5.88 -0.44
C SER A 152 -11.55 5.22 -0.44
N VAL A 153 -10.95 5.06 0.73
CA VAL A 153 -9.61 4.48 0.92
C VAL A 153 -9.70 2.98 1.21
N MET A 154 -10.65 2.55 2.04
CA MET A 154 -10.81 1.14 2.39
C MET A 154 -12.30 0.77 2.47
N SER A 155 -12.73 -0.23 1.70
CA SER A 155 -14.17 -0.53 1.52
C SER A 155 -14.43 -2.03 1.34
N PRO A 156 -15.52 -2.58 1.92
CA PRO A 156 -16.60 -1.86 2.62
C PRO A 156 -16.31 -1.51 4.08
N LEU A 157 -15.31 -2.13 4.71
CA LEU A 157 -14.97 -1.93 6.11
C LEU A 157 -13.54 -1.43 6.26
N ASN A 158 -13.28 -0.47 7.15
CA ASN A 158 -11.92 -0.18 7.58
C ASN A 158 -11.46 -1.16 8.69
N LEU A 159 -10.16 -1.16 9.02
CA LEU A 159 -9.62 -2.13 9.98
C LEU A 159 -10.29 -2.00 11.36
N ARG A 160 -10.60 -0.77 11.80
CA ARG A 160 -11.29 -0.55 13.08
C ARG A 160 -12.68 -1.18 13.11
N GLN A 161 -13.40 -1.17 11.98
CA GLN A 161 -14.70 -1.84 11.87
C GLN A 161 -14.53 -3.36 11.86
N MET A 162 -13.53 -3.90 11.15
CA MET A 162 -13.25 -5.34 11.13
C MET A 162 -12.96 -5.92 12.51
N MET A 163 -12.19 -5.20 13.34
CA MET A 163 -11.87 -5.64 14.70
C MET A 163 -13.10 -5.86 15.58
N LYS A 164 -14.23 -5.20 15.28
CA LYS A 164 -15.48 -5.38 16.05
C LYS A 164 -16.22 -6.68 15.74
N PHE A 165 -15.79 -7.42 14.71
CA PHE A 165 -16.36 -8.73 14.39
C PHE A 165 -15.61 -9.88 15.09
N GLU A 166 -14.57 -9.58 15.87
CA GLU A 166 -13.84 -10.57 16.69
C GLU A 166 -14.51 -10.83 18.06
N ASP A 167 -15.46 -9.98 18.49
CA ASP A 167 -16.25 -10.12 19.73
C ASP A 167 -17.58 -10.88 19.50
#